data_AF-A0AAX1FZL3-F1
#
_entry.id   AF-A0AAX1FZL3-F1
#
_cell.length_a   1.000
_cell.length_b   1.000
_cell.length_c   1.000
_cell.angle_alpha   90.00
_cell.angle_beta   90.00
_cell.angle_gamma   90.00
#
_symmetry.space_group_name_H-M   'P 1'
#
loop_
_entity.id
_entity.type
_entity.pdbx_description
1 polymer ?
#
loop_
_entity_poly.entity_id
_entity_poly.type
_entity_poly.pdbx_seq_one_letter_code
_entity_poly.pdbx_strand_id
1 'polypeptide(L)'
;MQTNNDPWVCLEDDEDDYVIDHFELRAPGRKPLILKQPSFSKLMFVTQQYLHTSKNTTKEILRKAILNTAEPFTAEEHCRLVTALEHHLSGNNEKAR
;
A
#
# COMPACT_ATOMS: atom_id res chain seq x y z
N MET A 1 -13.56 -8.85 -20.88
CA MET A 1 -12.26 -9.34 -20.40
C MET A 1 -11.48 -8.12 -19.96
N GLN A 2 -11.31 -7.90 -18.66
CA GLN A 2 -10.46 -6.82 -18.14
C GLN A 2 -9.03 -7.18 -18.48
N THR A 3 -8.43 -6.43 -19.40
CA THR A 3 -7.00 -6.51 -19.69
C THR A 3 -6.27 -5.86 -18.52
N ASN A 4 -5.67 -6.69 -17.68
CA ASN A 4 -4.74 -6.32 -16.60
C ASN A 4 -3.45 -5.75 -17.20
N ASN A 5 -3.55 -4.59 -17.85
CA ASN A 5 -2.42 -3.81 -18.35
C ASN A 5 -2.11 -2.69 -17.35
N ASP A 6 -1.90 -3.05 -16.09
CA ASP A 6 -1.21 -2.14 -15.18
C ASP A 6 0.29 -2.39 -15.40
N PRO A 7 1.05 -1.41 -15.96
CA PRO A 7 2.48 -1.58 -16.24
C PRO A 7 3.32 -1.66 -14.96
N TRP A 8 2.71 -1.41 -13.81
CA TRP A 8 3.33 -1.54 -12.52
C TRP A 8 2.68 -2.73 -11.83
N VAL A 9 3.50 -3.56 -11.21
CA VAL A 9 3.12 -4.60 -10.24
C VAL A 9 3.08 -6.03 -10.80
N CYS A 10 4.27 -6.62 -10.87
CA CYS A 10 4.46 -8.06 -10.74
C CYS A 10 5.41 -8.32 -9.56
N LEU A 11 4.88 -8.73 -8.39
CA LEU A 11 5.71 -9.33 -7.33
C LEU A 11 5.97 -10.80 -7.67
N GLU A 12 6.64 -11.02 -8.80
CA GLU A 12 7.25 -12.30 -9.17
C GLU A 12 8.73 -12.28 -8.75
N ASP A 13 9.38 -13.44 -8.70
CA ASP A 13 10.71 -13.63 -8.09
C ASP A 13 11.89 -12.92 -8.82
N ASP A 14 11.61 -12.02 -9.77
CA ASP A 14 12.61 -11.29 -10.54
C ASP A 14 12.88 -9.94 -9.86
N GLU A 15 14.09 -9.77 -9.34
CA GLU A 15 14.49 -8.76 -8.34
C GLU A 15 14.49 -7.28 -8.82
N ASP A 16 14.10 -7.00 -10.07
CA ASP A 16 14.45 -5.74 -10.74
C ASP A 16 13.28 -4.79 -11.07
N ASP A 17 12.02 -5.20 -10.86
CA ASP A 17 10.87 -4.44 -11.37
C ASP A 17 10.31 -3.37 -10.42
N TYR A 18 10.84 -3.23 -9.19
CA TYR A 18 10.30 -2.28 -8.20
C TYR A 18 11.35 -1.72 -7.24
N VAL A 19 11.34 -0.40 -7.07
CA VAL A 19 12.16 0.34 -6.10
C VAL A 19 11.30 0.71 -4.90
N ILE A 20 11.57 0.07 -3.76
CA ILE A 20 10.90 0.40 -2.49
C ILE A 20 11.74 1.45 -1.78
N ASP A 21 11.31 2.71 -1.72
CA ASP A 21 12.07 3.74 -1.01
C ASP A 21 11.99 3.59 0.52
N HIS A 22 10.80 3.23 1.02
CA HIS A 22 10.53 3.13 2.45
C HIS A 22 9.53 2.01 2.75
N PHE A 23 9.83 1.21 3.77
CA PHE A 23 8.91 0.20 4.30
C PHE A 23 8.85 0.31 5.82
N GLU A 24 7.65 0.46 6.35
CA GLU A 24 7.39 0.48 7.78
C GLU A 24 6.32 -0.56 8.15
N LEU A 25 6.64 -1.41 9.12
CA LEU A 25 5.75 -2.44 9.64
C LEU A 25 5.62 -2.31 11.16
N ARG A 26 4.39 -2.11 11.62
CA ARG A 26 4.04 -2.00 13.04
C ARG A 26 3.29 -3.24 13.49
N ALA A 27 3.73 -3.84 14.58
CA ALA A 27 3.05 -4.96 15.22
C ALA A 27 2.86 -4.66 16.71
N PRO A 28 1.72 -5.01 17.32
CA PRO A 28 1.47 -4.78 18.74
C PRO A 28 2.59 -5.36 19.62
N GLY A 29 3.06 -4.58 20.58
CA GLY A 29 4.09 -5.01 21.53
C GLY A 29 5.50 -5.17 20.94
N ARG A 30 5.74 -4.73 19.69
CA ARG A 30 7.05 -4.77 19.04
C ARG A 30 7.48 -3.37 18.59
N LYS A 31 8.80 -3.12 18.61
CA LYS A 31 9.37 -1.92 18.00
C LYS A 31 9.10 -1.94 16.50
N PRO A 32 8.67 -0.82 15.88
CA PRO A 32 8.44 -0.76 14.44
C PRO A 32 9.65 -1.26 13.65
N LEU A 33 9.41 -2.11 12.65
CA LEU A 33 10.39 -2.49 11.66
C LEU A 33 10.40 -1.40 10.57
N ILE A 34 11.51 -0.69 10.44
CA ILE A 34 11.69 0.36 9.44
C ILE A 34 12.85 -0.02 8.53
N LEU A 35 12.60 -0.09 7.24
CA LEU A 35 13.60 -0.35 6.21
C LEU A 35 13.60 0.82 5.20
N LYS A 36 14.79 1.35 4.92
CA LYS A 36 15.00 2.35 3.87
C LYS A 36 15.67 1.67 2.68
N GLN A 37 15.14 1.91 1.49
CA GLN A 37 15.62 1.37 0.23
C GLN A 37 15.97 -0.13 0.29
N PRO A 38 15.11 -1.00 0.86
CA PRO A 38 15.42 -2.43 0.91
C PRO A 38 15.34 -3.05 -0.49
N SER A 39 16.29 -3.92 -0.81
CA SER A 39 16.08 -4.91 -1.88
C SER A 39 14.94 -5.85 -1.49
N PHE A 40 14.28 -6.47 -2.47
CA PHE A 40 13.20 -7.42 -2.20
C PHE A 40 13.66 -8.58 -1.31
N SER A 41 14.84 -9.15 -1.58
CA SER A 41 15.46 -10.20 -0.76
C SER A 41 15.62 -9.77 0.71
N LYS A 42 16.06 -8.53 0.96
CA LYS A 42 16.19 -7.98 2.31
C LYS A 42 14.82 -7.75 2.96
N LEU A 43 13.87 -7.20 2.21
CA LEU A 43 12.50 -6.99 2.67
C LEU A 43 11.85 -8.31 3.09
N MET A 44 11.91 -9.33 2.24
CA MET A 44 11.37 -10.66 2.48
C MET A 44 12.00 -11.28 3.73
N PHE A 45 13.33 -11.35 3.77
CA PHE A 45 14.04 -11.98 4.88
C PHE A 45 13.74 -11.31 6.22
N VAL A 46 13.87 -9.98 6.29
CA VAL A 46 13.69 -9.25 7.55
C VAL A 46 12.23 -9.28 8.01
N THR A 47 11.27 -9.18 7.09
CA THR A 47 9.84 -9.28 7.43
C THR A 47 9.49 -10.67 7.94
N GLN A 48 10.06 -11.73 7.33
CA GLN A 48 9.86 -13.11 7.78
C GLN A 48 10.35 -13.30 9.22
N GLN A 49 11.56 -12.82 9.54
CA GLN A 49 12.12 -12.90 10.90
C GLN A 49 11.32 -12.06 11.89
N TYR A 50 10.88 -10.86 11.49
CA TYR A 50 10.14 -9.95 12.35
C TYR A 50 8.73 -10.46 12.68
N LEU A 51 8.06 -11.12 11.74
CA LEU A 51 6.71 -11.68 11.96
C LEU A 51 6.71 -13.13 12.45
N HIS A 52 7.85 -13.82 12.41
CA HIS A 52 7.98 -15.26 12.65
C HIS A 52 6.99 -16.09 11.82
N THR A 53 6.94 -15.80 10.51
CA THR A 53 6.02 -16.49 9.58
C THR A 53 6.78 -17.35 8.57
N SER A 54 6.06 -18.20 7.85
CA SER A 54 6.62 -18.94 6.73
C SER A 54 6.92 -18.01 5.55
N LYS A 55 7.85 -18.40 4.68
CA LYS A 55 8.18 -17.66 3.44
C LYS A 55 6.92 -17.33 2.62
N ASN A 56 6.02 -18.31 2.44
CA ASN A 56 4.78 -18.13 1.68
C ASN A 56 3.85 -17.12 2.35
N THR A 57 3.67 -17.22 3.68
CA THR A 57 2.86 -16.26 4.44
C THR A 57 3.45 -14.85 4.38
N THR A 58 4.78 -14.71 4.48
CA THR A 58 5.46 -13.42 4.34
C THR A 58 5.25 -12.82 2.94
N LYS A 59 5.38 -13.64 1.89
CA LYS A 59 5.13 -13.21 0.49
C LYS A 59 3.72 -12.66 0.30
N GLU A 60 2.72 -13.34 0.85
CA GLU A 60 1.32 -12.88 0.78
C GLU A 60 1.07 -11.59 1.58
N ILE A 61 1.70 -11.45 2.74
CA ILE A 61 1.61 -10.21 3.54
C ILE A 61 2.22 -9.04 2.75
N LEU A 62 3.43 -9.21 2.21
CA LEU A 62 4.11 -8.18 1.42
C LEU A 62 3.33 -7.85 0.15
N ARG A 63 2.77 -8.84 -0.54
CA ARG A 63 1.86 -8.63 -1.67
C ARG A 63 0.70 -7.73 -1.30
N LYS A 64 0.00 -8.02 -0.21
CA LYS A 64 -1.13 -7.19 0.22
C LYS A 64 -0.71 -5.80 0.68
N ALA A 65 0.41 -5.68 1.38
CA ALA A 65 0.86 -4.41 1.96
C ALA A 65 1.49 -3.46 0.93
N ILE A 66 2.03 -3.98 -0.17
CA ILE A 66 2.69 -3.18 -1.20
C ILE A 66 1.76 -2.95 -2.39
N LEU A 67 1.04 -3.99 -2.83
CA LEU A 67 0.25 -3.91 -4.07
C LEU A 67 -1.18 -3.43 -3.86
N ASN A 68 -1.77 -3.74 -2.71
CA ASN A 68 -3.15 -3.34 -2.42
C ASN A 68 -3.21 -2.10 -1.53
N THR A 69 -2.06 -1.45 -1.27
CA THR A 69 -2.05 -0.12 -0.66
C THR A 69 -2.39 0.88 -1.75
N ALA A 70 -3.55 1.53 -1.63
CA ALA A 70 -3.94 2.60 -2.55
C ALA A 70 -2.84 3.68 -2.57
N GLU A 71 -2.56 4.23 -3.75
CA GLU A 71 -1.64 5.36 -3.84
C GLU A 71 -2.12 6.50 -2.93
N PRO A 72 -1.20 7.16 -2.20
CA PRO A 72 -1.57 8.31 -1.40
C PRO A 72 -2.11 9.40 -2.32
N PHE A 73 -3.25 10.00 -1.96
CA PHE A 73 -3.80 11.11 -2.72
C PHE A 73 -2.77 12.23 -2.85
N THR A 74 -2.59 12.73 -4.07
CA THR A 74 -1.97 14.03 -4.30
C THR A 74 -2.80 15.11 -3.61
N ALA A 75 -2.17 16.25 -3.30
CA ALA A 75 -2.87 17.40 -2.70
C ALA A 75 -4.06 17.85 -3.56
N GLU A 76 -3.93 17.76 -4.90
CA GLU A 76 -5.00 18.10 -5.83
C GLU A 76 -6.17 17.10 -5.75
N GLU A 77 -5.90 15.79 -5.75
CA GLU A 77 -6.93 14.76 -5.61
C GLU A 77 -7.66 14.87 -4.28
N HIS A 78 -6.92 15.16 -3.21
CA HIS A 78 -7.49 15.42 -1.90
C HIS A 78 -8.42 16.65 -1.94
N CYS A 79 -8.00 17.77 -2.53
CA CYS A 79 -8.84 18.96 -2.67
C CYS A 79 -10.11 18.67 -3.49
N ARG A 80 -10.00 17.96 -4.61
CA ARG A 80 -11.15 17.58 -5.45
C ARG A 80 -12.13 16.70 -4.68
N LEU A 81 -11.63 15.73 -3.90
CA LEU A 81 -12.45 14.87 -3.05
C LEU A 81 -13.21 15.69 -1.99
N VAL A 82 -12.51 16.58 -1.28
CA VAL A 82 -13.11 17.46 -0.27
C VAL A 82 -14.23 18.32 -0.87
N THR A 83 -13.96 19.00 -1.99
CA THR A 83 -14.98 19.84 -2.65
C THR A 83 -16.19 19.03 -3.11
N ALA A 84 -15.99 17.83 -3.66
CA ALA A 84 -17.09 16.96 -4.07
C ALA A 84 -17.96 16.51 -2.88
N LEU A 85 -17.34 16.20 -1.74
CA LEU A 85 -18.04 15.82 -0.51
C LEU A 85 -18.83 17.00 0.07
N GLU A 86 -18.24 18.19 0.13
CA GLU A 86 -18.89 19.42 0.59
C GLU A 86 -20.11 19.77 -0.27
N HIS A 87 -19.98 19.64 -1.59
CA HIS A 87 -21.08 19.86 -2.52
C HIS A 87 -22.20 18.82 -2.33
N HIS A 88 -21.86 17.54 -2.15
CA HIS A 88 -22.84 16.49 -1.90
C HIS A 88 -23.61 16.68 -0.59
N LEU A 89 -22.92 17.07 0.49
CA LEU A 89 -23.53 17.36 1.78
C LEU A 89 -24.44 18.59 1.71
N SER A 90 -24.02 19.63 0.99
CA SER A 90 -24.83 20.84 0.78
C SER A 90 -26.11 20.54 0.00
N GLY A 91 -26.03 19.74 -1.07
CA GLY A 91 -27.20 19.34 -1.86
C GLY A 91 -28.17 18.38 -1.16
N ASN A 92 -27.70 17.56 -0.21
CA ASN A 92 -28.60 16.72 0.61
C ASN A 92 -29.37 17.53 1.66
N ASN A 93 -28.80 18.62 2.18
CA ASN A 93 -29.50 19.51 3.12
C ASN A 93 -30.62 20.32 2.45
N GLU A 94 -30.52 20.60 1.14
CA GLU A 94 -31.60 21.26 0.38
C GLU A 94 -32.77 20.33 0.07
N LYS A 95 -32.54 19.02 -0.06
CA LYS A 95 -33.59 18.02 -0.32
C LYS A 95 -34.36 17.57 0.93
N ALA A 96 -33.83 17.85 2.11
CA ALA A 96 -34.44 17.48 3.40
C ALA A 96 -35.33 18.59 3.99
N ARG A 97 -35.51 19.71 3.29
CA ARG A 97 -36.27 20.89 3.72
C ARG A 97 -37.49 21.12 2.85
#